data_AF-A0A0S1SGZ7-F1
#
_entry.id   AF-A0A0S1SGZ7-F1
#
_cell.length_a   1.000
_cell.length_b   1.000
_cell.length_c   1.000
_cell.angle_alpha   90.00
_cell.angle_beta   90.00
_cell.angle_gamma   90.00
#
_symmetry.space_group_name_H-M   'P 1'
#
loop_
_entity.id
_entity.type
_entity.pdbx_description
1 polymer ?
#
loop_
_entity_poly.entity_id
_entity_poly.type
_entity_poly.pdbx_seq_one_letter_code
_entity_poly.pdbx_strand_id
1 'polypeptide(L)'
;MRKLLLVLGIVAALPVIGIVLLIGRGLVLQMIGYPVDISPSELAQAIASEKGDPTRCRKLQQTMPTMGPSLAEKRRLCIYIYAKLTHDPSACELLMPSSYGWSCLGAATDKQPCLFDFKEPPEVRGNGIIAPLAQCVHGDAATQNNTCCAVARIAFYDEKKDCSSLVATRDFIDQCYHEVAKKKINMEACSKIENANIRSACLVGVRALVRK
;
A
#
# COMPACT_ATOMS: atom_id res chain seq x y z
N MET A 1 -29.25 -39.99 42.65
CA MET A 1 -28.27 -40.46 41.64
C MET A 1 -28.67 -40.13 40.20
N ARG A 2 -29.87 -40.46 39.71
CA ARG A 2 -30.29 -40.20 38.31
C ARG A 2 -30.20 -38.72 37.85
N LYS A 3 -30.54 -37.76 38.73
CA LYS A 3 -30.41 -36.32 38.44
C LYS A 3 -28.95 -35.85 38.28
N LEU A 4 -28.01 -36.45 39.04
CA LEU A 4 -26.59 -36.11 38.99
C LEU A 4 -25.96 -36.53 37.65
N LEU A 5 -26.32 -37.72 37.15
CA LEU A 5 -25.84 -38.23 35.86
C LEU A 5 -26.33 -37.41 34.67
N LEU A 6 -27.57 -36.91 34.73
CA LEU A 6 -28.12 -36.02 33.68
C LEU A 6 -27.39 -34.68 33.65
N VAL A 7 -27.09 -34.09 34.82
CA VAL A 7 -26.36 -32.82 34.89
C VAL A 7 -24.94 -32.99 34.36
N LEU A 8 -24.23 -34.06 34.75
CA LEU A 8 -22.90 -34.37 34.23
C LEU A 8 -22.89 -34.57 32.71
N GLY A 9 -23.90 -35.27 32.16
CA GLY A 9 -24.05 -35.46 30.72
C GLY A 9 -24.22 -34.15 29.95
N ILE A 10 -25.06 -33.22 30.45
CA ILE A 10 -25.27 -31.92 29.81
C ILE A 10 -24.00 -31.07 29.88
N VAL A 11 -23.35 -31.01 31.05
CA VAL A 11 -22.11 -30.22 31.23
C VAL A 11 -20.99 -30.74 30.33
N ALA A 12 -20.90 -32.06 30.11
CA ALA A 12 -19.92 -32.65 29.19
C ALA A 12 -20.30 -32.47 27.70
N ALA A 13 -21.59 -32.42 27.36
CA ALA A 13 -22.05 -32.26 25.98
C ALA A 13 -21.88 -30.83 25.44
N LEU A 14 -22.06 -29.80 26.28
CA LEU A 14 -21.93 -28.40 25.90
C LEU A 14 -20.60 -28.04 25.21
N PRO A 15 -19.41 -28.39 25.73
CA PRO A 15 -18.15 -28.09 25.05
C PRO A 15 -18.02 -28.83 23.72
N VAL A 16 -18.50 -30.07 23.63
CA VAL A 16 -18.47 -30.86 22.38
C VAL A 16 -19.36 -30.23 21.31
N ILE A 17 -20.59 -29.84 21.67
CA ILE A 17 -21.50 -29.12 20.76
C ILE A 17 -20.88 -27.80 20.32
N GLY A 18 -20.25 -27.07 21.25
CA GLY A 18 -19.52 -25.83 20.94
C GLY A 18 -18.42 -26.04 19.88
N ILE A 19 -17.58 -27.06 20.05
CA ILE A 19 -16.50 -27.39 19.09
C ILE A 19 -17.09 -27.78 17.74
N VAL A 20 -18.14 -28.61 17.71
CA VAL A 20 -18.80 -29.03 16.46
C VAL A 20 -19.40 -27.83 15.72
N LEU A 21 -20.02 -26.89 16.43
CA LEU A 21 -20.54 -25.65 15.83
C LEU A 21 -19.42 -24.75 15.30
N LEU A 22 -18.26 -24.68 15.98
CA LEU A 22 -17.10 -23.92 15.53
C LEU A 22 -16.49 -24.50 14.25
N ILE A 23 -16.30 -25.83 14.19
CA ILE A 23 -15.81 -26.53 13.00
C ILE A 23 -16.82 -26.41 11.85
N GLY A 24 -18.11 -26.64 12.15
CA GLY A 24 -19.19 -26.53 11.17
C GLY A 24 -19.28 -25.14 10.54
N ARG A 25 -19.06 -24.07 11.32
CA ARG A 25 -19.02 -22.70 10.80
C ARG A 25 -17.91 -22.49 9.77
N GLY A 26 -16.71 -23.05 10.01
CA GLY A 26 -15.59 -22.97 9.07
C GLY A 26 -15.92 -23.61 7.71
N LEU A 27 -16.51 -24.81 7.73
CA LEU A 27 -16.93 -25.52 6.52
C LEU A 27 -18.00 -24.77 5.73
N VAL A 28 -19.02 -24.24 6.42
CA VAL A 28 -20.09 -23.47 5.77
C VAL A 28 -19.52 -22.22 5.09
N LEU A 29 -18.61 -21.49 5.76
CA LEU A 29 -17.95 -20.32 5.20
C LEU A 29 -17.14 -20.65 3.94
N GLN A 30 -16.43 -21.77 3.94
CA GLN A 30 -15.67 -22.22 2.78
C GLN A 30 -16.59 -22.58 1.59
N MET A 31 -17.74 -23.21 1.86
CA MET A 31 -18.74 -23.53 0.81
C MET A 31 -19.35 -22.28 0.17
N ILE A 32 -19.50 -21.17 0.92
CA ILE A 32 -19.97 -19.89 0.39
C ILE A 32 -18.83 -19.01 -0.18
N GLY A 33 -17.64 -19.57 -0.36
CA GLY A 33 -16.51 -18.91 -1.02
C GLY A 33 -15.72 -17.93 -0.16
N TYR A 34 -15.81 -18.02 1.18
CA TYR A 34 -14.96 -17.25 2.08
C TYR A 34 -13.68 -18.04 2.37
N PRO A 35 -12.49 -17.46 2.09
CA PRO A 35 -11.24 -18.08 2.47
C PRO A 35 -11.10 -18.09 4.00
N VAL A 36 -10.98 -19.29 4.58
CA VAL A 36 -10.88 -19.51 6.03
C VAL A 36 -9.48 -20.00 6.35
N ASP A 37 -8.81 -19.36 7.32
CA ASP A 37 -7.49 -19.73 7.85
C ASP A 37 -6.35 -19.86 6.82
N ILE A 38 -6.56 -19.40 5.58
CA ILE A 38 -5.51 -19.24 4.56
C ILE A 38 -4.54 -18.12 4.94
N SER A 39 -3.26 -18.28 4.61
CA SER A 39 -2.29 -17.22 4.82
C SER A 39 -2.58 -16.00 3.91
N PRO A 40 -2.36 -14.75 4.36
CA PRO A 40 -2.57 -13.57 3.54
C PRO A 40 -1.78 -13.57 2.23
N SER A 41 -0.57 -14.14 2.23
CA SER A 41 0.30 -14.24 1.05
C SER A 41 -0.24 -15.21 0.01
N GLU A 42 -0.71 -16.38 0.44
CA GLU A 42 -1.26 -17.40 -0.45
C GLU A 42 -2.56 -16.91 -1.10
N LEU A 43 -3.45 -16.28 -0.33
CA LEU A 43 -4.66 -15.67 -0.88
C LEU A 43 -4.32 -14.55 -1.87
N ALA A 44 -3.36 -13.69 -1.55
CA ALA A 44 -2.95 -12.60 -2.44
C ALA A 44 -2.36 -13.13 -3.75
N GLN A 45 -1.53 -14.20 -3.70
CA GLN A 45 -0.97 -14.86 -4.88
C GLN A 45 -2.07 -15.49 -5.75
N ALA A 46 -3.04 -16.15 -5.14
CA ALA A 46 -4.18 -16.74 -5.85
C ALA A 46 -5.04 -15.66 -6.55
N ILE A 47 -5.33 -14.55 -5.86
CA ILE A 47 -6.08 -13.44 -6.48
C ILE A 47 -5.24 -12.82 -7.62
N ALA A 48 -3.93 -12.63 -7.43
CA ALA A 48 -3.06 -12.04 -8.43
C ALA A 48 -2.92 -12.92 -9.69
N SER A 49 -2.77 -14.24 -9.54
CA SER A 49 -2.64 -15.19 -10.67
C SER A 49 -3.92 -15.27 -11.50
N GLU A 50 -5.08 -15.14 -10.85
CA GLU A 50 -6.39 -15.10 -11.50
C GLU A 50 -6.76 -13.71 -12.05
N LYS A 51 -5.91 -12.68 -11.86
CA LYS A 51 -6.25 -11.26 -12.10
C LYS A 51 -7.59 -10.87 -11.45
N GLY A 52 -7.84 -11.42 -10.26
CA GLY A 52 -9.07 -11.22 -9.50
C GLY A 52 -9.13 -9.89 -8.75
N ASP A 53 -10.30 -9.61 -8.17
CA ASP A 53 -10.57 -8.39 -7.40
C ASP A 53 -9.89 -8.43 -6.01
N PRO A 54 -9.04 -7.44 -5.65
CA PRO A 54 -8.40 -7.35 -4.33
C PRO A 54 -9.41 -7.23 -3.17
N THR A 55 -10.67 -6.86 -3.41
CA THR A 55 -11.69 -6.87 -2.35
C THR A 55 -11.94 -8.28 -1.78
N ARG A 56 -11.56 -9.36 -2.51
CA ARG A 56 -11.58 -10.74 -1.98
C ARG A 56 -10.73 -10.88 -0.73
N CYS A 57 -9.64 -10.12 -0.57
CA CYS A 57 -8.86 -10.09 0.67
C CYS A 57 -9.72 -9.69 1.89
N ARG A 58 -10.75 -8.83 1.73
CA ARG A 58 -11.65 -8.44 2.82
C ARG A 58 -12.56 -9.57 3.28
N LYS A 59 -12.73 -10.61 2.45
CA LYS A 59 -13.51 -11.81 2.79
C LYS A 59 -12.71 -12.84 3.58
N LEU A 60 -11.43 -12.59 3.88
CA LEU A 60 -10.65 -13.47 4.75
C LEU A 60 -11.35 -13.62 6.10
N GLN A 61 -11.48 -14.86 6.57
CA GLN A 61 -12.01 -15.22 7.88
C GLN A 61 -10.98 -16.03 8.67
N GLN A 62 -11.08 -15.96 9.99
CA GLN A 62 -10.22 -16.69 10.91
C GLN A 62 -11.11 -17.39 11.94
N THR A 63 -10.99 -18.71 12.05
CA THR A 63 -11.88 -19.51 12.93
C THR A 63 -11.43 -19.50 14.39
N MET A 64 -10.11 -19.44 14.62
CA MET A 64 -9.53 -19.49 15.95
C MET A 64 -8.67 -18.25 16.22
N PRO A 65 -8.74 -17.64 17.41
CA PRO A 65 -7.80 -16.60 17.78
C PRO A 65 -6.39 -17.20 17.81
N THR A 66 -5.51 -16.70 16.94
CA THR A 66 -4.10 -17.12 16.88
C THR A 66 -3.25 -16.12 17.64
N MET A 67 -2.12 -16.56 18.23
CA MET A 67 -1.06 -15.66 18.73
C MET A 67 -0.34 -14.99 17.55
N GLY A 68 -1.04 -14.16 16.79
CA GLY A 68 -0.56 -13.56 15.56
C GLY A 68 -1.34 -12.30 15.21
N PRO A 69 -1.12 -11.74 14.00
CA PRO A 69 -1.82 -10.54 13.58
C PRO A 69 -3.33 -10.75 13.60
N SER A 70 -4.05 -9.69 13.96
CA SER A 70 -5.50 -9.64 13.93
C SER A 70 -6.04 -9.89 12.52
N LEU A 71 -7.31 -10.31 12.43
CA LEU A 71 -7.96 -10.51 11.13
C LEU A 71 -7.92 -9.23 10.26
N ALA A 72 -8.05 -8.06 10.87
CA ALA A 72 -7.94 -6.78 10.17
C ALA A 72 -6.54 -6.58 9.56
N GLU A 73 -5.47 -6.89 10.30
CA GLU A 73 -4.10 -6.81 9.80
C GLU A 73 -3.83 -7.83 8.70
N LYS A 74 -4.31 -9.07 8.85
CA LYS A 74 -4.22 -10.10 7.81
C LYS A 74 -4.90 -9.66 6.50
N ARG A 75 -6.08 -9.04 6.58
CA ARG A 75 -6.78 -8.47 5.41
C ARG A 75 -5.99 -7.36 4.75
N ARG A 76 -5.41 -6.44 5.54
CA ARG A 76 -4.57 -5.35 5.01
C ARG A 76 -3.30 -5.88 4.36
N LEU A 77 -2.66 -6.87 4.97
CA LEU A 77 -1.47 -7.51 4.44
C LEU A 77 -1.75 -8.22 3.11
N CYS A 78 -2.89 -8.90 2.98
CA CYS A 78 -3.31 -9.51 1.72
C CYS A 78 -3.41 -8.47 0.58
N ILE A 79 -4.06 -7.33 0.83
CA ILE A 79 -4.18 -6.24 -0.17
C ILE A 79 -2.80 -5.66 -0.52
N TYR A 80 -1.95 -5.44 0.47
CA TYR A 80 -0.58 -4.94 0.26
C TYR A 80 0.23 -5.89 -0.64
N ILE A 81 0.20 -7.20 -0.34
CA ILE A 81 0.92 -8.22 -1.13
C ILE A 81 0.36 -8.28 -2.54
N TYR A 82 -0.97 -8.24 -2.71
CA TYR A 82 -1.61 -8.20 -4.03
C TYR A 82 -1.12 -7.01 -4.86
N ALA A 83 -1.19 -5.80 -4.29
CA ALA A 83 -0.78 -4.57 -4.99
C ALA A 83 0.69 -4.60 -5.41
N LYS A 84 1.56 -5.14 -4.53
CA LYS A 84 2.98 -5.35 -4.82
C LYS A 84 3.22 -6.37 -5.93
N LEU A 85 2.50 -7.50 -5.92
CA LEU A 85 2.66 -8.57 -6.92
C LEU A 85 2.16 -8.14 -8.31
N THR A 86 1.12 -7.33 -8.35
CA THR A 86 0.45 -6.91 -9.59
C THR A 86 0.93 -5.57 -10.12
N HIS A 87 1.76 -4.85 -9.36
CA HIS A 87 2.11 -3.45 -9.62
C HIS A 87 0.87 -2.59 -9.89
N ASP A 88 -0.17 -2.77 -9.07
CA ASP A 88 -1.43 -2.04 -9.15
C ASP A 88 -1.60 -1.10 -7.92
N PRO A 89 -1.25 0.19 -8.07
CA PRO A 89 -1.43 1.17 -7.00
C PRO A 89 -2.90 1.42 -6.64
N SER A 90 -3.85 1.10 -7.51
CA SER A 90 -5.28 1.33 -7.24
C SER A 90 -5.81 0.43 -6.12
N ALA A 91 -5.28 -0.80 -5.99
CA ALA A 91 -5.57 -1.68 -4.88
C ALA A 91 -5.21 -1.06 -3.51
N CYS A 92 -4.19 -0.18 -3.46
CA CYS A 92 -3.80 0.51 -2.24
C CYS A 92 -4.87 1.51 -1.75
N GLU A 93 -5.81 1.94 -2.59
CA GLU A 93 -6.94 2.79 -2.18
C GLU A 93 -7.77 2.10 -1.07
N LEU A 94 -7.85 0.77 -1.09
CA LEU A 94 -8.54 -0.01 -0.05
C LEU A 94 -7.86 0.07 1.33
N LEU A 95 -6.62 0.56 1.39
CA LEU A 95 -5.81 0.74 2.60
C LEU A 95 -5.63 2.22 2.99
N MET A 96 -5.97 3.16 2.12
CA MET A 96 -5.87 4.58 2.42
C MET A 96 -6.98 5.03 3.40
N PRO A 97 -6.71 6.00 4.30
CA PRO A 97 -5.48 6.78 4.45
C PRO A 97 -4.54 6.24 5.54
N SER A 98 -4.46 4.91 5.74
CA SER A 98 -3.59 4.35 6.79
C SER A 98 -2.10 4.38 6.41
N SER A 99 -1.20 4.24 7.40
CA SER A 99 0.24 4.06 7.15
C SER A 99 0.54 2.88 6.22
N TYR A 100 -0.25 1.80 6.31
CA TYR A 100 -0.17 0.66 5.39
C TYR A 100 -0.49 1.05 3.95
N GLY A 101 -1.42 1.98 3.74
CA GLY A 101 -1.76 2.46 2.40
C GLY A 101 -0.61 3.22 1.74
N TRP A 102 0.06 4.08 2.51
CA TRP A 102 1.27 4.79 2.02
C TRP A 102 2.41 3.83 1.68
N SER A 103 2.66 2.84 2.55
CA SER A 103 3.65 1.79 2.27
C SER A 103 3.27 0.94 1.05
N CYS A 104 1.98 0.67 0.86
CA CYS A 104 1.44 -0.06 -0.30
C CYS A 104 1.74 0.69 -1.60
N LEU A 105 1.44 2.00 -1.65
CA LEU A 105 1.71 2.80 -2.85
C LEU A 105 3.18 2.73 -3.25
N GLY A 106 4.10 2.88 -2.31
CA GLY A 106 5.54 2.77 -2.58
C GLY A 106 5.95 1.38 -3.08
N ALA A 107 5.28 0.32 -2.65
CA ALA A 107 5.57 -1.05 -3.07
C ALA A 107 4.92 -1.47 -4.40
N ALA A 108 3.79 -0.85 -4.75
CA ALA A 108 3.05 -1.10 -5.99
C ALA A 108 3.50 -0.20 -7.15
N THR A 109 4.24 0.86 -6.87
CA THR A 109 4.74 1.80 -7.87
C THR A 109 6.09 1.36 -8.43
N ASP A 110 6.33 1.62 -9.71
CA ASP A 110 7.66 1.46 -10.31
C ASP A 110 8.72 2.28 -9.55
N LYS A 111 9.94 1.77 -9.51
CA LYS A 111 11.04 2.45 -8.84
C LYS A 111 11.30 3.78 -9.54
N GLN A 112 11.05 4.87 -8.82
CA GLN A 112 11.32 6.22 -9.31
C GLN A 112 12.84 6.47 -9.47
N PRO A 113 13.25 7.27 -10.47
CA PRO A 113 14.66 7.52 -10.74
C PRO A 113 15.36 8.34 -9.65
N CYS A 114 14.61 9.13 -8.89
CA CYS A 114 15.09 9.85 -7.70
C CYS A 114 14.45 9.30 -6.43
N LEU A 115 15.24 9.22 -5.36
CA LEU A 115 14.82 8.83 -4.02
C LEU A 115 15.06 10.01 -3.09
N PHE A 116 14.06 10.31 -2.26
CA PHE A 116 14.13 11.36 -1.24
C PHE A 116 14.06 10.70 0.14
N ASP A 117 15.10 10.84 0.95
CA ASP A 117 15.05 10.47 2.36
C ASP A 117 14.44 11.64 3.15
N PHE A 118 13.48 11.34 4.02
CA PHE A 118 12.79 12.34 4.86
C PHE A 118 13.46 12.51 6.22
N LYS A 119 14.66 11.94 6.43
CA LYS A 119 15.51 12.29 7.58
C LYS A 119 15.89 13.77 7.53
N GLU A 120 16.20 14.35 8.67
CA GLU A 120 16.65 15.73 8.76
C GLU A 120 18.19 15.76 8.86
N PRO A 121 18.92 16.35 7.90
CA PRO A 121 18.44 17.01 6.68
C PRO A 121 18.06 16.00 5.56
N PRO A 122 17.07 16.34 4.70
CA PRO A 122 16.62 15.42 3.65
C PRO A 122 17.73 15.17 2.63
N GLU A 123 17.88 13.92 2.19
CA GLU A 123 18.88 13.51 1.21
C GLU A 123 18.22 13.17 -0.13
N VAL A 124 18.89 13.57 -1.21
CA VAL A 124 18.52 13.27 -2.59
C VAL A 124 19.48 12.21 -3.13
N ARG A 125 18.94 11.10 -3.62
CA ARG A 125 19.71 9.99 -4.21
C ARG A 125 19.16 9.61 -5.57
N GLY A 126 20.02 9.36 -6.56
CA GLY A 126 19.62 8.96 -7.91
C GLY A 126 20.37 9.75 -8.97
N ASN A 127 20.31 9.32 -10.23
CA ASN A 127 21.01 9.97 -11.34
C ASN A 127 22.50 10.31 -11.05
N GLY A 128 23.21 9.37 -10.42
CA GLY A 128 24.63 9.51 -10.05
C GLY A 128 24.94 10.45 -8.88
N ILE A 129 23.94 11.03 -8.21
CA ILE A 129 24.17 11.91 -7.05
C ILE A 129 23.66 11.30 -5.74
N ILE A 130 24.38 11.59 -4.66
CA ILE A 130 23.96 11.45 -3.26
C ILE A 130 24.33 12.78 -2.59
N ALA A 131 23.34 13.63 -2.33
CA ALA A 131 23.56 14.95 -1.78
C ALA A 131 22.43 15.35 -0.81
N PRO A 132 22.73 16.06 0.29
CA PRO A 132 21.72 16.74 1.08
C PRO A 132 20.95 17.75 0.22
N LEU A 133 19.65 17.93 0.50
CA LEU A 133 18.79 18.88 -0.21
C LEU A 133 19.38 20.30 -0.21
N ALA A 134 20.06 20.71 0.87
CA ALA A 134 20.74 22.00 0.96
C ALA A 134 21.82 22.17 -0.14
N GLN A 135 22.54 21.11 -0.49
CA GLN A 135 23.51 21.13 -1.58
C GLN A 135 22.82 21.21 -2.95
N CYS A 136 21.63 20.61 -3.12
CA CYS A 136 20.85 20.80 -4.34
C CYS A 136 20.41 22.26 -4.58
N VAL A 137 20.40 23.10 -3.54
CA VAL A 137 20.02 24.52 -3.63
C VAL A 137 21.23 25.45 -3.66
N HIS A 138 22.23 25.21 -2.80
CA HIS A 138 23.37 26.10 -2.58
C HIS A 138 24.72 25.47 -2.93
N GLY A 139 24.75 24.25 -3.47
CA GLY A 139 25.97 23.54 -3.84
C GLY A 139 26.60 24.05 -5.13
N ASP A 140 27.56 23.30 -5.65
CA ASP A 140 28.21 23.61 -6.92
C ASP A 140 27.25 23.45 -8.12
N ALA A 141 27.64 24.02 -9.27
CA ALA A 141 26.82 24.00 -10.48
C ALA A 141 26.51 22.57 -10.97
N ALA A 142 27.39 21.59 -10.78
CA ALA A 142 27.13 20.22 -11.22
C ALA A 142 26.04 19.57 -10.36
N THR A 143 26.09 19.79 -9.04
CA THR A 143 25.04 19.36 -8.10
C THR A 143 23.70 20.04 -8.40
N GLN A 144 23.69 21.36 -8.54
CA GLN A 144 22.45 22.12 -8.80
C GLN A 144 21.79 21.78 -10.14
N ASN A 145 22.60 21.42 -11.15
CA ASN A 145 22.12 21.03 -12.47
C ASN A 145 21.75 19.54 -12.56
N ASN A 146 21.95 18.74 -11.50
CA ASN A 146 21.51 17.35 -11.49
C ASN A 146 19.97 17.27 -11.55
N THR A 147 19.45 16.41 -12.41
CA THR A 147 18.02 16.21 -12.61
C THR A 147 17.28 15.87 -11.30
N CYS A 148 17.84 15.02 -10.44
CA CYS A 148 17.21 14.70 -9.16
C CYS A 148 17.20 15.88 -8.19
N CYS A 149 18.24 16.73 -8.21
CA CYS A 149 18.22 17.99 -7.46
C CYS A 149 17.17 18.96 -8.01
N ALA A 150 16.94 19.01 -9.32
CA ALA A 150 15.85 19.79 -9.90
C ALA A 150 14.46 19.29 -9.45
N VAL A 151 14.22 17.98 -9.49
CA VAL A 151 12.96 17.38 -8.98
C VAL A 151 12.79 17.62 -7.48
N ALA A 152 13.85 17.45 -6.69
CA ALA A 152 13.83 17.68 -5.25
C ALA A 152 13.47 19.15 -4.91
N ARG A 153 14.03 20.12 -5.64
CA ARG A 153 13.68 21.53 -5.45
C ARG A 153 12.19 21.78 -5.67
N ILE A 154 11.59 21.16 -6.68
CA ILE A 154 10.16 21.27 -6.95
C ILE A 154 9.32 20.60 -5.84
N ALA A 155 9.77 19.44 -5.37
CA ALA A 155 9.09 18.70 -4.30
C ALA A 155 9.10 19.46 -2.96
N PHE A 156 10.19 20.13 -2.62
CA PHE A 156 10.39 20.73 -1.29
C PHE A 156 10.26 22.26 -1.24
N TYR A 157 10.53 23.02 -2.30
CA TYR A 157 10.53 24.50 -2.30
C TYR A 157 9.35 25.11 -3.06
N ASP A 158 8.74 26.17 -2.52
CA ASP A 158 7.46 26.71 -3.02
C ASP A 158 7.57 27.56 -4.28
N GLU A 159 8.77 28.09 -4.55
CA GLU A 159 9.03 28.97 -5.69
C GLU A 159 8.99 28.23 -7.04
N LYS A 160 9.23 26.91 -7.05
CA LYS A 160 9.28 26.09 -8.26
C LYS A 160 8.03 25.21 -8.35
N LYS A 161 7.21 25.49 -9.36
CA LYS A 161 5.82 24.99 -9.44
C LYS A 161 5.51 24.15 -10.67
N ASP A 162 6.45 24.02 -11.60
CA ASP A 162 6.27 23.30 -12.85
C ASP A 162 7.49 22.44 -13.19
N CYS A 163 7.26 21.47 -14.07
CA CYS A 163 8.27 20.57 -14.62
C CYS A 163 8.72 20.98 -16.02
N SER A 164 8.24 22.13 -16.52
CA SER A 164 8.42 22.56 -17.92
C SER A 164 9.88 22.88 -18.24
N SER A 165 10.65 23.28 -17.23
CA SER A 165 12.08 23.59 -17.35
C SER A 165 12.99 22.35 -17.25
N LEU A 166 12.44 21.16 -16.98
CA LEU A 166 13.22 19.96 -16.78
C LEU A 166 13.58 19.30 -18.11
N VAL A 167 14.83 19.47 -18.54
CA VAL A 167 15.38 18.74 -19.71
C VAL A 167 15.86 17.37 -19.23
N ALA A 168 14.99 16.37 -19.26
CA ALA A 168 15.26 15.03 -18.74
C ALA A 168 14.51 13.92 -19.50
N THR A 169 14.79 12.66 -19.15
CA THR A 169 14.01 11.52 -19.66
C THR A 169 12.59 11.53 -19.10
N ARG A 170 11.69 10.77 -19.75
CA ARG A 170 10.28 10.68 -19.37
C ARG A 170 10.06 10.31 -17.91
N ASP A 171 10.85 9.39 -17.36
CA ASP A 171 10.72 8.94 -15.97
C ASP A 171 10.94 10.08 -14.95
N PHE A 172 11.86 11.00 -15.22
CA PHE A 172 12.07 12.16 -14.36
C PHE A 172 10.95 13.19 -14.47
N ILE A 173 10.38 13.36 -15.68
CA ILE A 173 9.25 14.27 -15.91
C ILE A 173 8.01 13.73 -15.18
N ASP A 174 7.74 12.43 -15.30
CA ASP A 174 6.64 11.74 -14.61
C ASP A 174 6.78 11.84 -13.09
N GLN A 175 7.97 11.59 -12.55
CA GLN A 175 8.25 11.78 -11.12
C GLN A 175 8.08 13.25 -10.69
N CYS A 176 8.51 14.20 -11.52
CA CYS A 176 8.33 15.61 -11.23
C CYS A 176 6.85 15.98 -11.10
N TYR A 177 6.01 15.57 -12.06
CA TYR A 177 4.58 15.82 -11.99
C TYR A 177 3.91 15.11 -10.81
N HIS A 178 4.37 13.91 -10.46
CA HIS A 178 3.93 13.20 -9.26
C HIS A 178 4.17 14.02 -7.98
N GLU A 179 5.37 14.61 -7.81
CA GLU A 179 5.67 15.43 -6.63
C GLU A 179 4.92 16.77 -6.65
N VAL A 180 4.77 17.41 -7.81
CA VAL A 180 3.94 18.63 -7.95
C VAL A 180 2.49 18.35 -7.54
N ALA A 181 1.93 17.23 -7.98
CA ALA A 181 0.56 16.84 -7.69
C ALA A 181 0.35 16.61 -6.19
N LYS A 182 1.25 15.89 -5.52
CA LYS A 182 1.21 15.67 -4.06
C LYS A 182 1.34 16.98 -3.30
N LYS A 183 2.33 17.80 -3.65
CA LYS A 183 2.61 19.08 -2.99
C LYS A 183 1.42 20.04 -3.06
N LYS A 184 0.79 20.15 -4.23
CA LYS A 184 -0.34 21.06 -4.48
C LYS A 184 -1.70 20.42 -4.23
N ILE A 185 -1.74 19.13 -3.92
CA ILE A 185 -2.97 18.32 -3.86
C ILE A 185 -3.80 18.52 -5.15
N ASN A 186 -3.15 18.46 -6.31
CA ASN A 186 -3.77 18.72 -7.62
C ASN A 186 -3.80 17.46 -8.49
N MET A 187 -5.00 16.93 -8.74
CA MET A 187 -5.20 15.73 -9.58
C MET A 187 -4.90 15.97 -11.06
N GLU A 188 -5.04 17.20 -11.57
CA GLU A 188 -4.70 17.54 -12.97
C GLU A 188 -3.20 17.41 -13.25
N ALA A 189 -2.36 17.61 -12.23
CA ALA A 189 -0.93 17.36 -12.38
C ALA A 189 -0.65 15.86 -12.62
N CYS A 190 -1.44 14.96 -12.02
CA CYS A 190 -1.32 13.52 -12.28
C CYS A 190 -1.67 13.16 -13.72
N SER A 191 -2.58 13.87 -14.40
CA SER A 191 -2.94 13.55 -15.79
C SER A 191 -1.82 13.85 -16.80
N LYS A 192 -0.80 14.60 -16.40
CA LYS A 192 0.41 14.87 -17.20
C LYS A 192 1.44 13.75 -17.14
N ILE A 193 1.24 12.75 -16.28
CA ILE A 193 2.12 11.58 -16.13
C ILE A 193 1.79 10.57 -17.23
N GLU A 194 2.79 10.19 -18.01
CA GLU A 194 2.65 9.25 -19.13
C GLU A 194 2.64 7.80 -18.65
N ASN A 195 3.51 7.42 -17.71
CA ASN A 195 3.51 6.09 -17.10
C ASN A 195 2.20 5.85 -16.32
N ALA A 196 1.43 4.85 -16.76
CA ALA A 196 0.13 4.54 -16.18
C ALA A 196 0.19 4.09 -14.71
N ASN A 197 1.24 3.38 -14.31
CA ASN A 197 1.47 2.94 -12.94
C ASN A 197 1.74 4.14 -12.03
N ILE A 198 2.70 5.00 -12.39
CA ILE A 198 3.02 6.23 -11.63
C ILE A 198 1.80 7.17 -11.58
N ARG A 199 1.05 7.29 -12.68
CA ARG A 199 -0.18 8.09 -12.73
C ARG A 199 -1.24 7.57 -11.77
N SER A 200 -1.46 6.25 -11.75
CA SER A 200 -2.41 5.62 -10.82
C SER A 200 -2.01 5.88 -9.37
N ALA A 201 -0.73 5.69 -9.04
CA ALA A 201 -0.19 5.97 -7.71
C ALA A 201 -0.37 7.45 -7.31
N CYS A 202 -0.09 8.37 -8.23
CA CYS A 202 -0.32 9.81 -8.06
C CYS A 202 -1.76 10.10 -7.68
N LEU A 203 -2.73 9.59 -8.44
CA LEU A 203 -4.16 9.82 -8.21
C LEU A 203 -4.61 9.29 -6.86
N VAL A 204 -4.21 8.07 -6.50
CA VAL A 204 -4.55 7.46 -5.20
C VAL A 204 -3.94 8.27 -4.06
N GLY A 205 -2.66 8.65 -4.18
CA GLY A 205 -1.96 9.46 -3.19
C GLY A 205 -2.62 10.83 -2.97
N VAL A 206 -2.89 11.58 -4.05
CA VAL A 206 -3.53 12.90 -3.97
C VAL A 206 -4.95 12.80 -3.38
N ARG A 207 -5.77 11.83 -3.81
CA ARG A 207 -7.11 11.62 -3.21
C ARG A 207 -7.05 11.37 -1.71
N ALA A 208 -6.06 10.60 -1.26
CA ALA A 208 -5.90 10.33 0.16
C ALA A 208 -5.50 11.57 0.97
N LEU A 209 -4.73 12.49 0.37
CA LEU A 209 -4.38 13.78 0.99
C LEU A 209 -5.60 14.72 1.11
N VAL A 210 -6.52 14.72 0.13
CA VAL A 210 -7.75 15.54 0.17
C VAL A 210 -8.67 15.14 1.34
N ARG A 211 -8.66 13.86 1.74
CA ARG A 211 -9.54 13.33 2.78
C ARG A 211 -9.02 13.51 4.21
N LYS A 212 -7.82 14.07 4.38
CA LYS A 212 -7.17 14.26 5.68
C LYS A 212 -7.53 15.64 6.25
#